data_AF-A0A942N6A1-F1
#
_entry.id   AF-A0A942N6A1-F1
#
_cell.length_a   1.000
_cell.length_b   1.000
_cell.length_c   1.000
_cell.angle_alpha   90.00
_cell.angle_beta   90.00
_cell.angle_gamma   90.00
#
_symmetry.space_group_name_H-M   'P 1'
#
loop_
_entity.id
_entity.type
_entity.pdbx_description
1 polymer ?
#
loop_
_entity_poly.entity_id
_entity_poly.type
_entity_poly.pdbx_seq_one_letter_code
_entity_poly.pdbx_strand_id
1 'polypeptide(L)' 'MTKTRKTYDKEFKLSAVKMITEGGMKLSEVSRDLGVNENSLHKWKKDYLLDQQNAFH' A
#
# COMPACT_ATOMS: atom_id res chain seq x y z
N MET A 1 2.73 14.42 -23.45
CA MET A 1 1.54 14.24 -22.57
C MET A 1 2.02 13.62 -21.27
N THR A 2 2.23 14.41 -20.22
CA THR A 2 2.77 13.94 -18.94
C THR A 2 1.64 13.29 -18.14
N LYS A 3 1.69 11.96 -18.01
CA LYS A 3 0.74 11.17 -17.21
C LYS A 3 0.83 11.69 -15.77
N THR A 4 -0.16 12.46 -15.34
CA THR A 4 -0.31 12.96 -13.96
C THR A 4 -0.38 11.74 -13.07
N ARG A 5 0.75 11.39 -12.46
CA ARG A 5 0.80 10.27 -11.51
C ARG A 5 -0.08 10.71 -10.33
N LYS A 6 -1.16 9.97 -10.07
CA LYS A 6 -1.90 10.11 -8.82
C LYS A 6 -0.91 9.79 -7.69
N THR A 7 -0.38 10.82 -7.05
CA THR A 7 0.51 10.68 -5.91
C THR A 7 -0.37 10.41 -4.70
N TYR A 8 -0.33 9.18 -4.22
CA TYR A 8 -0.88 8.86 -2.91
C TYR A 8 0.16 9.23 -1.86
N ASP A 9 -0.26 9.95 -0.83
CA ASP A 9 0.58 10.30 0.31
C ASP A 9 1.17 9.06 0.98
N LYS A 10 2.36 9.21 1.55
CA LYS A 10 3.03 8.11 2.25
C LYS A 10 2.17 7.56 3.38
N GLU A 11 1.52 8.44 4.15
CA GLU A 11 0.59 8.04 5.22
C GLU A 11 -0.59 7.22 4.69
N PHE A 12 -1.16 7.61 3.55
CA PHE A 12 -2.26 6.87 2.94
C PHE A 12 -1.83 5.46 2.53
N LYS A 13 -0.65 5.34 1.91
CA LYS A 13 -0.07 4.03 1.54
C LYS A 13 0.18 3.17 2.78
N LEU A 14 0.74 3.76 3.83
CA LEU A 14 1.03 3.09 5.10
C LEU A 14 -0.25 2.59 5.77
N SER A 15 -1.29 3.43 5.91
CA SER A 15 -2.58 3.01 6.48
C SER A 15 -3.21 1.87 5.68
N ALA A 16 -3.19 1.95 4.35
CA ALA A 16 -3.71 0.89 3.50
C ALA A 16 -2.95 -0.44 3.67
N VAL A 17 -1.62 -0.39 3.73
CA VAL A 17 -0.80 -1.59 3.95
C VAL A 17 -0.97 -2.13 5.36
N LYS A 18 -1.03 -1.27 6.37
CA LYS A 18 -1.27 -1.67 7.77
C LYS A 18 -2.60 -2.35 7.96
N MET A 19 -3.68 -1.92 7.30
CA MET A 19 -4.95 -2.65 7.31
C MET A 19 -4.82 -4.08 6.77
N ILE A 20 -3.93 -4.30 5.80
CA ILE A 20 -3.68 -5.62 5.22
C ILE A 20 -2.77 -6.47 6.11
N THR A 21 -1.69 -5.88 6.64
CA THR A 21 -0.67 -6.60 7.42
C THR A 21 -1.03 -6.77 8.88
N GLU A 22 -1.53 -5.72 9.53
CA GLU A 22 -1.97 -5.72 10.94
C GLU A 22 -3.45 -6.10 11.06
N GLY A 23 -4.30 -5.55 10.19
CA GLY A 23 -5.75 -5.81 10.22
C GLY A 23 -6.18 -7.14 9.60
N GLY A 24 -5.26 -7.89 8.95
CA GLY A 24 -5.55 -9.18 8.32
C GLY A 24 -6.52 -9.12 7.13
N MET A 25 -6.86 -7.91 6.65
CA MET A 25 -7.77 -7.73 5.53
C MET A 25 -7.14 -8.14 4.20
N LYS A 26 -7.95 -8.64 3.26
CA LYS A 26 -7.45 -8.95 1.93
C LYS A 26 -7.24 -7.67 1.11
N LEU A 27 -6.23 -7.71 0.24
CA LEU A 27 -5.92 -6.67 -0.75
C LEU A 27 -7.17 -6.23 -1.53
N SER A 28 -7.98 -7.19 -1.96
CA SER A 28 -9.22 -6.97 -2.71
C SER A 28 -10.32 -6.28 -1.89
N GLU A 29 -10.36 -6.48 -0.57
CA GLU A 29 -11.30 -5.81 0.31
C GLU A 29 -10.87 -4.36 0.54
N VAL A 30 -9.61 -4.16 0.91
CA VAL A 30 -9.02 -2.82 1.10
C VAL A 30 -9.05 -2.00 -0.20
N SER A 31 -8.89 -2.66 -1.35
CA SER A 31 -9.04 -2.05 -2.68
C SER A 31 -10.44 -1.49 -2.90
N ARG A 32 -11.48 -2.27 -2.58
CA ARG A 32 -12.88 -1.88 -2.72
C ARG A 32 -13.28 -0.81 -1.72
N ASP A 33 -12.81 -0.92 -0.48
CA ASP A 33 -13.10 0.01 0.60
C ASP A 33 -12.45 1.38 0.36
N LEU A 34 -11.16 1.41 0.07
CA LEU A 34 -10.41 2.65 -0.16
C LEU A 34 -10.52 3.17 -1.61
N GLY A 35 -11.11 2.40 -2.52
CA GLY A 35 -11.15 2.72 -3.95
C GLY A 35 -9.77 2.72 -4.62
N VAL A 36 -8.82 1.95 -4.10
CA VAL A 36 -7.43 1.88 -4.57
C VAL A 36 -7.23 0.64 -5.42
N ASN A 37 -6.44 0.72 -6.48
CA ASN A 37 -6.16 -0.44 -7.33
C ASN A 37 -5.31 -1.50 -6.59
N GLU A 38 -5.68 -2.78 -6.68
CA GLU A 38 -4.98 -3.90 -6.03
C GLU A 38 -3.50 -3.95 -6.39
N ASN A 39 -3.14 -3.62 -7.63
CA ASN A 39 -1.75 -3.58 -8.07
C ASN A 39 -0.91 -2.55 -7.30
N SER A 40 -1.51 -1.42 -6.92
CA SER A 40 -0.84 -0.39 -6.10
C SER A 40 -0.64 -0.90 -4.68
N LEU A 41 -1.67 -1.49 -4.08
CA LEU A 41 -1.60 -2.05 -2.73
C LEU A 41 -0.58 -3.19 -2.65
N HIS A 42 -0.51 -4.05 -3.66
CA HIS A 42 0.46 -5.14 -3.74
C HIS A 42 1.89 -4.61 -3.78
N LYS A 43 2.14 -3.54 -4.56
CA LYS A 43 3.43 -2.84 -4.57
C LYS A 43 3.75 -2.24 -3.20
N TRP A 44 2.83 -1.51 -2.59
CA TRP A 44 3.07 -0.85 -1.30
C TRP A 44 3.31 -1.87 -0.18
N LYS A 45 2.59 -3.00 -0.17
CA LYS A 45 2.84 -4.09 0.77
C LYS A 45 4.25 -4.64 0.63
N LYS A 46 4.69 -4.87 -0.61
CA LYS A 46 6.05 -5.34 -0.88
C LYS A 46 7.10 -4.32 -0.45
N ASP A 47 6.89 -3.04 -0.77
CA ASP A 47 7.76 -1.93 -0.38
C ASP A 47 7.86 -1.82 1.15
N TYR A 48 6.73 -1.92 1.85
CA TYR A 48 6.66 -1.88 3.31
C TYR A 48 7.40 -3.04 3.98
N LEU A 49 7.27 -4.26 3.45
CA LEU A 49 8.02 -5.43 3.94
C LEU A 49 9.52 -5.33 3.66
N LEU A 50 9.89 -4.67 2.55
CA LEU A 50 11.27 -4.44 2.18
C LEU A 50 11.89 -3.32 3.02
N ASP A 51 11.15 -2.25 3.27
CA ASP A 51 11.54 -1.13 4.14
C ASP A 51 11.71 -1.59 5.59
N GLN A 52 10.79 -2.42 6.11
CA GLN A 52 10.94 -3.08 7.40
C GLN A 52 12.21 -3.94 7.46
N GLN A 53 12.53 -4.71 6.43
CA GLN A 53 13.77 -5.50 6.40
C GLN A 53 15.03 -4.64 6.33
N ASN A 54 15.00 -3.51 5.62
CA ASN A 54 16.13 -2.58 5.54
C ASN A 54 16.28 -1.72 6.81
N ALA A 55 15.21 -1.50 7.58
CA ALA A 55 15.24 -0.72 8.81
C ALA A 55 15.97 -1.42 9.97
N PHE A 56 16.34 -2.71 9.83
CA PHE A 56 17.06 -3.49 10.85
C PHE A 56 18.51 -3.84 10.47
N HIS A 57 19.14 -3.14 9.52
CA HIS A 57 20.57 -3.29 9.21
C HIS A 57 21.36 -2.04 9.62
#